data_AF-A0A9J6D4I7-F1
#
_entry.id   AF-A0A9J6D4I7-F1
#
_cell.length_a   1.000
_cell.length_b   1.000
_cell.length_c   1.000
_cell.angle_alpha   90.00
_cell.angle_beta   90.00
_cell.angle_gamma   90.00
#
_symmetry.space_group_name_H-M   'P 1'
#
loop_
_entity.id
_entity.type
_entity.pdbx_description
1 polymer ?
#
loop_
_entity_poly.entity_id
_entity_poly.type
_entity_poly.pdbx_seq_one_letter_code
_entity_poly.pdbx_strand_id
1 'polypeptide(L)'
;MLLNSFRVGGRSCWKLARGASAAAASRVTGASLPTDRSSSSTRRRSAATKKRKEELQHEQPYTVLSRVEDRDDDDFSLIEEPEGSLSVQSRARVQLLTESLGCSLASATSIVMSNRKILSIRRETLLKNVGMLKSLFPVREIMRHPEILSFQFGTAEQRYRNLEECGIKKVTPARIVRYVELMTQPAYSLKLRSVIEVETDTAAHLLSFLDCPAGVRVDILSELPLHYPFTLSIAEVKQIVLRKYLAWRLGCTQEKV
;
A
#
# COMPACT_ATOMS: atom_id res chain seq x y z
N MET A 1 -5.63 -46.14 -14.36
CA MET A 1 -4.45 -46.06 -15.25
C MET A 1 -4.90 -45.58 -16.61
N LEU A 2 -4.51 -44.36 -17.00
CA LEU A 2 -3.89 -44.05 -18.29
C LEU A 2 -3.78 -42.52 -18.39
N LEU A 3 -2.52 -42.11 -18.48
CA LEU A 3 -2.04 -40.74 -18.63
C LEU A 3 -2.46 -40.18 -19.99
N ASN A 4 -2.65 -38.87 -20.09
CA ASN A 4 -2.01 -38.13 -21.17
C ASN A 4 -1.74 -36.68 -20.78
N SER A 5 -0.45 -36.43 -20.66
CA SER A 5 0.25 -35.17 -20.56
C SER A 5 0.22 -34.40 -21.89
N PHE A 6 -0.06 -33.09 -21.83
CA PHE A 6 0.51 -32.14 -22.79
C PHE A 6 1.07 -30.92 -22.03
N ARG A 7 2.37 -30.70 -22.25
CA ARG A 7 3.14 -29.52 -21.84
C ARG A 7 3.69 -28.89 -23.13
N VAL A 8 4.16 -27.64 -22.99
CA VAL A 8 4.85 -26.78 -23.98
C VAL A 8 3.85 -25.99 -24.85
N GLY A 9 3.86 -24.66 -24.93
CA GLY A 9 4.79 -23.64 -24.47
C GLY A 9 4.94 -22.57 -25.55
N GLY A 10 4.96 -21.28 -25.17
CA GLY A 10 5.72 -20.26 -25.90
C GLY A 10 4.97 -19.09 -26.54
N ARG A 11 5.30 -17.91 -26.00
CA ARG A 11 5.51 -16.62 -26.69
C ARG A 11 4.29 -15.82 -27.18
N SER A 12 3.87 -14.86 -26.37
CA SER A 12 3.11 -13.68 -26.83
C SER A 12 4.05 -12.48 -26.92
N CYS A 13 4.44 -12.16 -28.16
CA CYS A 13 5.22 -10.99 -28.54
C CYS A 13 4.26 -9.79 -28.70
N TRP A 14 4.39 -8.76 -27.85
CA TRP A 14 3.57 -7.56 -27.98
C TRP A 14 4.18 -6.60 -29.00
N LYS A 15 3.48 -6.39 -30.13
CA LYS A 15 3.74 -5.34 -31.12
C LYS A 15 3.24 -4.01 -30.56
N LEU A 16 4.16 -3.04 -30.48
CA LEU A 16 3.87 -1.63 -30.24
C LEU A 16 3.33 -1.00 -31.53
N ALA A 17 2.15 -0.39 -31.46
CA ALA A 17 1.69 0.60 -32.44
C ALA A 17 1.63 1.97 -31.75
N ARG A 18 2.52 2.88 -32.15
CA ARG A 18 2.48 4.30 -31.78
C ARG A 18 1.54 5.01 -32.75
N GLY A 19 0.46 5.58 -32.24
CA GLY A 19 -0.32 6.60 -32.92
C GLY A 19 0.01 7.96 -32.32
N ALA A 20 0.72 8.79 -33.06
CA ALA A 20 0.88 10.20 -32.77
C ALA A 20 -0.36 10.96 -33.26
N SER A 21 -0.89 11.89 -32.48
CA SER A 21 -1.57 13.05 -33.05
C SER A 21 -1.41 14.27 -32.16
N ALA A 22 -1.07 15.36 -32.82
CA ALA A 22 -0.57 16.59 -32.26
C ALA A 22 -1.68 17.62 -32.02
N ALA A 23 -1.38 18.47 -31.04
CA ALA A 23 -1.85 19.81 -30.74
C ALA A 23 -2.77 20.54 -31.75
N ALA A 24 -3.79 21.16 -31.20
CA ALA A 24 -4.29 22.47 -31.66
C ALA A 24 -4.61 23.35 -30.44
N ALA A 25 -4.12 24.59 -30.49
CA ALA A 25 -4.32 25.65 -29.51
C ALA A 25 -5.56 26.48 -29.85
N SER A 26 -6.19 27.11 -28.85
CA SER A 26 -6.62 28.52 -28.98
C SER A 26 -6.98 29.14 -27.63
N ARG A 27 -6.63 30.42 -27.52
CA ARG A 27 -6.82 31.38 -26.41
C ARG A 27 -8.29 31.82 -26.29
N VAL A 28 -8.65 32.48 -25.18
CA VAL A 28 -9.16 33.89 -25.13
C VAL A 28 -9.56 34.31 -23.70
N THR A 29 -8.89 35.39 -23.29
CA THR A 29 -9.09 36.51 -22.34
C THR A 29 -10.36 36.73 -21.49
N GLY A 30 -10.12 37.30 -20.29
CA GLY A 30 -10.88 38.41 -19.63
C GLY A 30 -12.04 37.98 -18.73
N ALA A 31 -12.41 38.61 -17.60
CA ALA A 31 -11.98 39.83 -16.93
C ALA A 31 -12.62 39.90 -15.51
N SER A 32 -12.06 40.76 -14.64
CA SER A 32 -12.75 41.58 -13.60
C SER A 32 -13.29 40.97 -12.28
N LEU A 33 -12.69 41.43 -11.16
CA LEU A 33 -13.30 41.76 -9.84
C LEU A 33 -14.17 43.04 -9.96
N PRO A 34 -14.86 43.62 -8.92
CA PRO A 34 -14.87 43.40 -7.46
C PRO A 34 -16.31 43.36 -6.85
N THR A 35 -16.58 43.15 -5.55
CA THR A 35 -16.68 44.19 -4.49
C THR A 35 -17.29 43.64 -3.19
N ASP A 36 -16.96 44.33 -2.10
CA ASP A 36 -17.44 44.35 -0.71
C ASP A 36 -18.90 43.96 -0.41
N ARG A 37 -19.14 43.35 0.77
CA ARG A 37 -19.77 44.05 1.91
C ARG A 37 -19.91 43.21 3.19
N SER A 38 -19.82 43.97 4.27
CA SER A 38 -19.76 43.69 5.70
C SER A 38 -21.03 43.14 6.36
N SER A 39 -20.83 42.76 7.65
CA SER A 39 -21.70 42.95 8.83
C SER A 39 -22.93 42.01 8.97
N SER A 40 -23.36 41.53 10.14
CA SER A 40 -22.94 41.63 11.55
C SER A 40 -23.96 40.87 12.42
N SER A 41 -23.56 40.42 13.62
CA SER A 41 -24.40 40.38 14.85
C SER A 41 -25.52 39.31 14.92
N THR A 42 -25.79 38.53 15.98
CA THR A 42 -25.87 38.89 17.41
C THR A 42 -26.05 37.61 18.28
N ARG A 43 -25.41 37.59 19.46
CA ARG A 43 -25.94 37.15 20.80
C ARG A 43 -26.68 35.80 20.97
N ARG A 44 -26.18 34.93 21.87
CA ARG A 44 -26.54 34.85 23.33
C ARG A 44 -25.82 33.70 24.08
N ARG A 45 -25.47 33.98 25.35
CA ARG A 45 -24.97 33.11 26.44
C ARG A 45 -26.00 32.01 26.79
N SER A 46 -25.70 30.87 27.45
CA SER A 46 -25.21 30.74 28.84
C SER A 46 -24.90 29.27 29.23
N ALA A 47 -23.89 29.09 30.11
CA ALA A 47 -23.71 28.16 31.27
C ALA A 47 -24.70 26.99 31.53
N ALA A 48 -24.42 25.91 32.26
CA ALA A 48 -23.24 25.23 32.84
C ALA A 48 -23.77 24.01 33.66
N THR A 49 -22.97 22.94 33.84
CA THR A 49 -23.00 21.92 34.95
C THR A 49 -24.29 21.05 35.10
N LYS A 50 -24.29 19.76 35.50
CA LYS A 50 -23.54 19.03 36.54
C LYS A 50 -23.91 17.52 36.51
N LYS A 51 -22.92 16.64 36.77
CA LYS A 51 -22.92 15.34 37.51
C LYS A 51 -24.11 14.36 37.41
N ARG A 52 -23.81 13.06 37.19
CA ARG A 52 -23.91 12.00 38.23
C ARG A 52 -23.16 10.71 37.82
N LYS A 53 -22.39 10.14 38.75
CA LYS A 53 -21.62 8.89 38.69
C LYS A 53 -21.64 8.31 40.13
N GLU A 54 -22.01 7.04 40.29
CA GLU A 54 -21.93 6.16 41.50
C GLU A 54 -22.44 4.77 41.02
N GLU A 55 -21.65 3.67 40.94
CA GLU A 55 -21.26 2.67 41.98
C GLU A 55 -22.45 1.80 42.49
N LEU A 56 -22.41 0.49 42.81
CA LEU A 56 -21.48 -0.67 42.80
C LEU A 56 -22.31 -1.95 43.21
N GLN A 57 -21.87 -3.16 42.82
CA GLN A 57 -22.01 -4.51 43.48
C GLN A 57 -23.44 -5.14 43.63
N HIS A 58 -23.74 -6.45 43.71
CA HIS A 58 -23.12 -7.80 43.82
C HIS A 58 -24.29 -8.81 43.51
N GLU A 59 -24.20 -10.00 42.89
CA GLU A 59 -23.79 -11.33 43.39
C GLU A 59 -23.98 -12.42 42.29
N GLN A 60 -23.23 -13.54 42.40
CA GLN A 60 -23.22 -14.81 41.62
C GLN A 60 -24.39 -15.77 42.04
N PRO A 61 -24.58 -17.09 41.63
CA PRO A 61 -23.60 -18.10 41.10
C PRO A 61 -24.08 -19.29 40.18
N TYR A 62 -23.11 -20.17 39.81
CA TYR A 62 -23.17 -21.62 39.40
C TYR A 62 -23.59 -22.01 37.95
N THR A 63 -23.05 -22.99 37.19
CA THR A 63 -21.90 -23.94 37.20
C THR A 63 -21.81 -24.64 35.80
N VAL A 64 -20.66 -25.23 35.45
CA VAL A 64 -20.42 -26.44 34.59
C VAL A 64 -19.74 -26.27 33.20
N LEU A 65 -18.43 -26.55 33.21
CA LEU A 65 -17.60 -27.38 32.30
C LEU A 65 -17.74 -27.26 30.76
N SER A 66 -16.66 -26.78 30.12
CA SER A 66 -15.88 -27.61 29.20
C SER A 66 -14.43 -27.11 29.09
N ARG A 67 -13.52 -28.08 29.07
CA ARG A 67 -12.06 -27.96 29.18
C ARG A 67 -11.50 -28.07 27.77
N VAL A 68 -10.87 -27.01 27.27
CA VAL A 68 -9.98 -27.04 26.10
C VAL A 68 -8.69 -26.36 26.57
N GLU A 69 -7.62 -27.14 26.62
CA GLU A 69 -6.29 -26.66 27.00
C GLU A 69 -5.70 -25.87 25.82
N ASP A 70 -5.91 -24.55 25.82
CA ASP A 70 -5.06 -23.60 25.09
C ASP A 70 -3.98 -23.12 26.07
N ARG A 71 -2.80 -23.74 25.98
CA ARG A 71 -1.57 -23.23 26.58
C ARG A 71 -0.72 -22.60 25.48
N ASP A 72 -1.07 -21.38 25.11
CA ASP A 72 -0.10 -20.40 24.62
C ASP A 72 0.24 -19.50 25.81
N ASP A 73 1.10 -20.02 26.68
CA ASP A 73 1.83 -19.18 27.64
C ASP A 73 2.76 -18.29 26.80
N ASP A 74 2.27 -17.13 26.39
CA ASP A 74 3.06 -15.97 25.95
C ASP A 74 3.89 -15.47 27.15
N ASP A 75 4.86 -16.29 27.53
CA ASP A 75 5.95 -15.89 28.42
C ASP A 75 6.88 -14.98 27.61
N PHE A 76 6.50 -13.71 27.53
CA PHE A 76 7.44 -12.61 27.29
C PHE A 76 8.34 -12.46 28.52
N SER A 77 9.09 -13.51 28.86
CA SER A 77 10.25 -13.38 29.68
C SER A 77 11.23 -12.52 28.89
N LEU A 78 11.37 -11.29 29.37
CA LEU A 78 12.38 -10.34 28.97
C LEU A 78 13.73 -10.97 29.31
N ILE A 79 14.24 -11.80 28.40
CA ILE A 79 15.60 -12.32 28.47
C ILE A 79 16.48 -11.09 28.34
N GLU A 80 17.03 -10.63 29.46
CA GLU A 80 18.17 -9.72 29.48
C GLU A 80 19.30 -10.43 28.72
N GLU A 81 19.37 -10.14 27.42
CA GLU A 81 20.43 -10.68 26.59
C GLU A 81 21.76 -10.05 27.00
N PRO A 82 22.83 -10.84 27.18
CA PRO A 82 24.14 -10.34 27.59
C PRO A 82 24.66 -9.33 26.57
N GLU A 83 25.33 -8.26 27.01
CA GLU A 83 25.80 -7.11 26.22
C GLU A 83 26.66 -7.44 24.98
N GLY A 84 27.03 -8.71 24.77
CA GLY A 84 27.68 -9.25 23.57
C GLY A 84 26.75 -9.87 22.50
N SER A 85 25.50 -10.22 22.80
CA SER A 85 24.57 -10.95 21.89
C SER A 85 24.27 -10.15 20.62
N LEU A 86 24.01 -8.85 20.78
CA LEU A 86 23.73 -7.93 19.69
C LEU A 86 24.94 -7.76 18.77
N SER A 87 26.16 -7.88 19.31
CA SER A 87 27.40 -7.81 18.51
C SER A 87 27.58 -9.07 17.63
N VAL A 88 27.25 -10.25 18.15
CA VAL A 88 27.34 -11.52 17.41
C VAL A 88 26.23 -11.62 16.38
N GLN A 89 24.99 -11.28 16.77
CA GLN A 89 23.83 -11.28 15.89
C GLN A 89 23.99 -10.26 14.76
N SER A 90 24.50 -9.06 15.06
CA SER A 90 24.81 -8.06 14.03
C SER A 90 25.91 -8.53 13.08
N ARG A 91 27.01 -9.13 13.58
CA ARG A 91 28.06 -9.70 12.73
C ARG A 91 27.52 -10.80 11.79
N ALA A 92 26.74 -11.73 12.31
CA ALA A 92 26.11 -12.79 11.51
C ALA A 92 25.15 -12.20 10.46
N ARG A 93 24.43 -11.12 10.80
CA ARG A 93 23.53 -10.43 9.86
C ARG A 93 24.27 -9.68 8.77
N VAL A 94 25.38 -9.03 9.12
CA VAL A 94 26.27 -8.35 8.17
C VAL A 94 26.84 -9.36 7.17
N GLN A 95 27.33 -10.51 7.63
CA GLN A 95 27.84 -11.57 6.75
C GLN A 95 26.76 -12.07 5.79
N LEU A 96 25.55 -12.35 6.30
CA LEU A 96 24.42 -12.77 5.48
C LEU A 96 24.06 -11.75 4.39
N LEU A 97 24.05 -10.46 4.71
CA LEU A 97 23.75 -9.41 3.73
C LEU A 97 24.89 -9.25 2.71
N THR A 98 26.14 -9.38 3.15
CA THR A 98 27.32 -9.37 2.27
C THR A 98 27.19 -10.46 1.20
N GLU A 99 26.88 -11.70 1.61
CA GLU A 99 26.69 -12.84 0.71
C GLU A 99 25.46 -12.71 -0.18
N SER A 100 24.30 -12.36 0.39
CA SER A 100 23.02 -12.38 -0.33
C SER A 100 22.85 -11.21 -1.29
N LEU A 101 23.33 -10.02 -0.93
CA LEU A 101 23.32 -8.83 -1.80
C LEU A 101 24.58 -8.75 -2.67
N GLY A 102 25.64 -9.49 -2.36
CA GLY A 102 26.92 -9.41 -3.07
C GLY A 102 27.59 -8.03 -2.91
N CYS A 103 27.46 -7.43 -1.73
CA CYS A 103 27.97 -6.09 -1.43
C CYS A 103 29.19 -6.13 -0.50
N SER A 104 29.87 -5.00 -0.34
CA SER A 104 31.02 -4.92 0.58
C SER A 104 30.60 -5.06 2.04
N LEU A 105 31.52 -5.53 2.89
CA LEU A 105 31.31 -5.60 4.34
C LEU A 105 30.91 -4.25 4.94
N ALA A 106 31.52 -3.16 4.46
CA ALA A 106 31.19 -1.80 4.90
C ALA A 106 29.75 -1.41 4.56
N SER A 107 29.29 -1.73 3.34
CA SER A 107 27.92 -1.48 2.91
C SER A 107 26.91 -2.31 3.71
N ALA A 108 27.17 -3.60 3.90
CA ALA A 108 26.32 -4.47 4.71
C ALA A 108 26.24 -3.99 6.18
N THR A 109 27.37 -3.53 6.74
CA THR A 109 27.41 -2.92 8.07
C THR A 109 26.54 -1.67 8.12
N SER A 110 26.68 -0.75 7.16
CA SER A 110 25.86 0.46 7.07
C SER A 110 24.36 0.15 6.99
N ILE A 111 23.96 -0.88 6.25
CA ILE A 111 22.56 -1.34 6.17
C ILE A 111 22.04 -1.82 7.54
N VAL A 112 22.82 -2.65 8.25
CA VAL A 112 22.43 -3.14 9.59
C VAL A 112 22.34 -1.99 10.60
N MET A 113 23.25 -1.03 10.52
CA MET A 113 23.27 0.12 11.43
C MET A 113 22.11 1.09 11.17
N SER A 114 21.75 1.32 9.89
CA SER A 114 20.64 2.20 9.50
C SER A 114 19.27 1.57 9.68
N ASN A 115 19.14 0.25 9.56
CA ASN A 115 17.89 -0.46 9.78
C ASN A 115 18.04 -1.61 10.79
N ARG A 116 17.98 -1.28 12.08
CA ARG A 116 18.11 -2.26 13.17
C ARG A 116 17.01 -3.32 13.19
N LYS A 117 15.86 -3.07 12.57
CA LYS A 117 14.73 -4.02 12.53
C LYS A 117 15.09 -5.34 11.84
N ILE A 118 16.14 -5.36 11.01
CA ILE A 118 16.57 -6.60 10.34
C ILE A 118 17.26 -7.60 11.28
N LEU A 119 17.66 -7.17 12.49
CA LEU A 119 18.26 -8.05 13.49
C LEU A 119 17.23 -9.02 14.08
N SER A 120 15.99 -8.57 14.28
CA SER A 120 14.90 -9.38 14.83
C SER A 120 14.22 -10.29 13.82
N ILE A 121 14.51 -10.14 12.51
CA ILE A 121 13.90 -10.96 11.46
C ILE A 121 14.61 -12.31 11.38
N ARG A 122 13.84 -13.40 11.31
CA ARG A 122 14.35 -14.77 11.10
C ARG A 122 15.22 -14.83 9.83
N ARG A 123 16.31 -15.60 9.90
CA ARG A 123 17.34 -15.68 8.84
C ARG A 123 16.72 -16.06 7.49
N GLU A 124 15.85 -17.06 7.48
CA GLU A 124 15.20 -17.62 6.30
C GLU A 124 14.25 -16.61 5.66
N THR A 125 13.46 -15.90 6.48
CA THR A 125 12.54 -14.86 6.01
C THR A 125 13.31 -13.70 5.37
N LEU A 126 14.42 -13.27 5.98
CA LEU A 126 15.26 -12.22 5.41
C LEU A 126 15.85 -12.64 4.06
N LEU A 127 16.34 -13.88 3.93
CA LEU A 127 16.85 -14.40 2.66
C LEU A 127 15.76 -14.47 1.57
N LYS A 128 14.56 -14.93 1.93
CA LYS A 128 13.40 -14.92 1.03
C LYS A 128 13.03 -13.51 0.59
N ASN A 129 13.02 -12.55 1.52
CA ASN A 129 12.78 -11.14 1.23
C ASN A 129 13.83 -10.59 0.27
N VAL A 130 15.12 -10.82 0.54
CA VAL A 130 16.21 -10.38 -0.35
C VAL A 130 16.07 -10.99 -1.74
N GLY A 131 15.76 -12.28 -1.83
CA GLY A 131 15.53 -12.97 -3.10
C GLY A 131 14.40 -12.34 -3.91
N MET A 132 13.25 -12.10 -3.28
CA MET A 132 12.11 -11.42 -3.91
C MET A 132 12.44 -9.97 -4.30
N LEU A 133 13.14 -9.23 -3.46
CA LEU A 133 13.53 -7.85 -3.80
C LEU A 133 14.50 -7.79 -4.97
N LYS A 134 15.41 -8.77 -5.09
CA LYS A 134 16.34 -8.89 -6.22
C LYS A 134 15.65 -9.23 -7.55
N SER A 135 14.49 -9.89 -7.52
CA SER A 135 13.71 -10.14 -8.75
C SER A 135 12.93 -8.90 -9.19
N LEU A 136 12.60 -8.00 -8.27
CA LEU A 136 11.86 -6.76 -8.55
C LEU A 136 12.77 -5.55 -8.84
N PHE A 137 13.91 -5.44 -8.17
CA PHE A 137 14.77 -4.25 -8.20
C PHE A 137 16.25 -4.59 -8.38
N PRO A 138 17.03 -3.69 -9.01
CA PRO A 138 18.47 -3.81 -9.01
C PRO A 138 19.01 -3.68 -7.57
N VAL A 139 20.00 -4.50 -7.23
CA VAL A 139 20.64 -4.53 -5.89
C VAL A 139 21.06 -3.13 -5.41
N ARG A 140 21.57 -2.30 -6.32
CA ARG A 140 22.00 -0.92 -6.01
C ARG A 140 20.87 -0.06 -5.44
N GLU A 141 19.64 -0.24 -5.91
CA GLU A 141 18.49 0.52 -5.40
C GLU A 141 17.99 -0.03 -4.06
N ILE A 142 18.02 -1.35 -3.87
CA ILE A 142 17.68 -2.00 -2.59
C ILE A 142 18.60 -1.47 -1.49
N MET A 143 19.91 -1.39 -1.77
CA MET A 143 20.90 -0.90 -0.81
C MET A 143 20.73 0.57 -0.43
N ARG A 144 20.12 1.40 -1.30
CA ARG A 144 19.83 2.81 -1.00
C ARG A 144 18.61 2.99 -0.09
N HIS A 145 17.76 1.97 0.02
CA HIS A 145 16.53 2.00 0.81
C HIS A 145 16.45 0.74 1.69
N PRO A 146 17.34 0.63 2.70
CA PRO A 146 17.46 -0.56 3.53
C PRO A 146 16.19 -0.87 4.35
N GLU A 147 15.28 0.09 4.50
CA GLU A 147 14.00 -0.10 5.18
C GLU A 147 13.16 -1.22 4.53
N ILE A 148 13.25 -1.37 3.21
CA ILE A 148 12.46 -2.35 2.45
C ILE A 148 12.82 -3.81 2.81
N LEU A 149 14.04 -4.05 3.31
CA LEU A 149 14.49 -5.38 3.75
C LEU A 149 13.73 -5.87 5.00
N SER A 150 13.19 -4.93 5.77
CA SER A 150 12.48 -5.22 7.02
C SER A 150 10.98 -5.47 6.85
N PHE A 151 10.47 -5.44 5.62
CA PHE A 151 9.06 -5.71 5.37
C PHE A 151 8.72 -7.17 5.62
N GLN A 152 7.46 -7.42 5.97
CA GLN A 152 6.93 -8.78 5.96
C GLN A 152 7.04 -9.37 4.55
N PHE A 153 7.21 -10.69 4.48
CA PHE A 153 7.36 -11.38 3.21
C PHE A 153 6.12 -11.15 2.33
N GLY A 154 6.34 -10.87 1.04
CA GLY A 154 5.30 -10.55 0.06
C GLY A 154 4.80 -9.09 0.10
N THR A 155 5.00 -8.33 1.18
CA THR A 155 4.49 -6.95 1.26
C THR A 155 5.09 -6.02 0.20
N ALA A 156 6.38 -6.15 -0.11
CA ALA A 156 7.02 -5.31 -1.13
C ALA A 156 6.48 -5.62 -2.53
N GLU A 157 6.27 -6.89 -2.86
CA GLU A 157 5.69 -7.33 -4.13
C GLU A 157 4.24 -6.86 -4.27
N GLN A 158 3.43 -7.03 -3.21
CA GLN A 158 2.05 -6.55 -3.19
C GLN A 158 1.98 -5.04 -3.41
N ARG A 159 2.80 -4.27 -2.70
CA ARG A 159 2.88 -2.81 -2.87
C ARG A 159 3.36 -2.44 -4.27
N TYR A 160 4.33 -3.16 -4.83
CA TYR A 160 4.81 -2.94 -6.19
C TYR A 160 3.65 -3.06 -7.19
N ARG A 161 2.91 -4.17 -7.15
CA ARG A 161 1.77 -4.43 -8.04
C ARG A 161 0.66 -3.40 -7.86
N ASN A 162 0.32 -3.08 -6.62
CA ASN A 162 -0.68 -2.05 -6.34
C ASN A 162 -0.31 -0.69 -6.95
N LEU A 163 0.95 -0.27 -6.85
CA LEU A 163 1.40 1.01 -7.43
C LEU A 163 1.35 0.96 -8.97
N GLU A 164 1.75 -0.16 -9.57
CA GLU A 164 1.69 -0.40 -11.02
C GLU A 164 0.24 -0.34 -11.55
N GLU A 165 -0.68 -1.01 -10.87
CA GLU A 165 -2.13 -0.99 -11.15
C GLU A 165 -2.75 0.41 -11.01
N CYS A 166 -2.21 1.27 -10.15
CA CYS A 166 -2.67 2.65 -9.98
C CYS A 166 -2.06 3.63 -10.99
N GLY A 167 -1.21 3.16 -11.91
CA GLY A 167 -0.61 3.98 -12.97
C GLY A 167 0.66 4.74 -12.55
N ILE A 168 1.28 4.35 -11.43
CA ILE A 168 2.52 4.96 -10.96
C ILE A 168 3.68 4.40 -11.79
N LYS A 169 4.37 5.29 -12.52
CA LYS A 169 5.50 4.91 -13.39
C LYS A 169 6.71 4.46 -12.56
N LYS A 170 7.58 3.62 -13.14
CA LYS A 170 8.93 3.28 -12.60
C LYS A 170 8.91 3.08 -11.08
N VAL A 171 8.26 2.01 -10.62
CA VAL A 171 8.17 1.71 -9.20
C VAL A 171 9.58 1.36 -8.68
N THR A 172 10.11 2.21 -7.79
CA THR A 172 11.41 2.01 -7.13
C THR A 172 11.21 1.64 -5.66
N PRO A 173 12.23 1.08 -4.97
CA PRO A 173 12.16 0.80 -3.54
C PRO A 173 11.71 2.00 -2.69
N ALA A 174 12.17 3.22 -3.04
CA ALA A 174 11.74 4.46 -2.38
C ALA A 174 10.23 4.68 -2.43
N ARG A 175 9.57 4.34 -3.54
CA ARG A 175 8.12 4.49 -3.71
C ARG A 175 7.36 3.44 -2.90
N ILE A 176 7.89 2.23 -2.78
CA ILE A 176 7.29 1.15 -1.98
C ILE A 176 7.36 1.48 -0.48
N VAL A 177 8.48 2.07 -0.04
CA VAL A 177 8.60 2.58 1.34
C VAL A 177 7.55 3.66 1.60
N ARG A 178 7.37 4.59 0.66
CA ARG A 178 6.35 5.65 0.72
C ARG A 178 4.95 5.22 0.24
N TYR A 179 4.66 3.93 0.19
CA TYR A 179 3.40 3.42 -0.35
C TYR A 179 2.17 4.09 0.28
N VAL A 180 2.12 4.16 1.61
CA VAL A 180 0.98 4.75 2.32
C VAL A 180 0.79 6.22 1.94
N GLU A 181 1.89 6.98 1.89
CA GLU A 181 1.88 8.39 1.50
C GLU A 181 1.39 8.61 0.05
N LEU A 182 1.77 7.73 -0.86
CA LEU A 182 1.32 7.79 -2.25
C LEU A 182 -0.16 7.43 -2.37
N MET A 183 -0.62 6.42 -1.65
CA MET A 183 -2.00 5.94 -1.74
C MET A 183 -3.01 6.90 -1.10
N THR A 184 -2.60 7.72 -0.13
CA THR A 184 -3.47 8.72 0.53
C THR A 184 -3.58 10.03 -0.25
N GLN A 185 -2.79 10.23 -1.30
CA GLN A 185 -2.84 11.44 -2.11
C GLN A 185 -3.86 11.30 -3.25
N PRO A 186 -4.54 12.39 -3.64
CA PRO A 186 -5.33 12.41 -4.86
C PRO A 186 -4.48 12.23 -6.11
N ALA A 187 -5.07 11.65 -7.16
CA ALA A 187 -4.39 11.40 -8.42
C ALA A 187 -3.82 12.69 -9.04
N TYR A 188 -4.53 13.82 -8.92
CA TYR A 188 -4.08 15.12 -9.39
C TYR A 188 -2.74 15.56 -8.76
N SER A 189 -2.60 15.42 -7.45
CA SER A 189 -1.36 15.78 -6.73
C SER A 189 -0.17 14.97 -7.20
N LEU A 190 -0.39 13.70 -7.56
CA LEU A 190 0.63 12.80 -8.07
C LEU A 190 0.97 13.07 -9.54
N LYS A 191 -0.02 13.48 -10.34
CA LYS A 191 0.21 13.97 -11.71
C LYS A 191 1.06 15.24 -11.72
N LEU A 192 0.78 16.19 -10.82
CA LEU A 192 1.55 17.43 -10.69
C LEU A 192 3.04 17.15 -10.37
N ARG A 193 3.30 16.13 -9.55
CA ARG A 193 4.66 15.68 -9.19
C ARG A 193 5.28 14.73 -10.24
N SER A 194 4.62 14.53 -11.39
CA SER A 194 5.06 13.61 -12.45
C SER A 194 5.26 12.16 -11.97
N VAL A 195 4.52 11.74 -10.92
CA VAL A 195 4.52 10.37 -10.41
C VAL A 195 3.64 9.46 -11.26
N ILE A 196 2.52 10.00 -11.72
CA ILE A 196 1.54 9.41 -12.65
C ILE A 196 1.54 10.25 -13.94
N GLU A 197 1.26 9.63 -15.09
CA GLU A 197 1.08 10.37 -16.34
C GLU A 197 -0.12 11.32 -16.26
N VAL A 198 0.02 12.50 -16.84
CA VAL A 198 -1.07 13.49 -16.85
C VAL A 198 -2.32 12.92 -17.53
N GLU A 199 -2.13 12.16 -18.59
CA GLU A 199 -3.20 11.57 -19.41
C GLU A 199 -3.84 10.31 -18.79
N THR A 200 -3.18 9.64 -17.85
CA THR A 200 -3.72 8.40 -17.27
C THR A 200 -4.88 8.71 -16.34
N ASP A 201 -6.07 8.22 -16.69
CA ASP A 201 -7.17 8.09 -15.76
C ASP A 201 -6.88 6.88 -14.84
N THR A 202 -6.75 7.14 -13.53
CA THR A 202 -6.40 6.11 -12.55
C THR A 202 -7.48 5.04 -12.43
N ALA A 203 -8.77 5.40 -12.48
CA ALA A 203 -9.86 4.44 -12.37
C ALA A 203 -9.97 3.56 -13.63
N ALA A 204 -9.85 4.18 -14.81
CA ALA A 204 -9.86 3.45 -16.08
C ALA A 204 -8.64 2.54 -16.21
N HIS A 205 -7.47 2.99 -15.74
CA HIS A 205 -6.25 2.17 -15.71
C HIS A 205 -6.40 0.98 -14.77
N LEU A 206 -6.94 1.16 -13.56
CA LEU A 206 -7.25 0.06 -12.64
C LEU A 206 -8.18 -0.98 -13.27
N LEU A 207 -9.26 -0.53 -13.93
CA LEU A 207 -10.21 -1.41 -14.63
C LEU A 207 -9.58 -2.19 -15.78
N SER A 208 -8.45 -1.72 -16.35
CA SER A 208 -7.74 -2.45 -17.42
C SER A 208 -7.05 -3.72 -16.94
N PHE A 209 -6.77 -3.84 -15.64
CA PHE A 209 -6.21 -5.06 -15.03
C PHE A 209 -7.29 -6.06 -14.60
N LEU A 210 -8.57 -5.68 -14.71
CA LEU A 210 -9.70 -6.51 -14.31
C LEU A 210 -10.39 -7.09 -15.55
N ASP A 211 -10.86 -8.33 -15.44
CA ASP A 211 -11.64 -9.01 -16.48
C ASP A 211 -13.08 -8.47 -16.54
N CYS A 212 -13.21 -7.22 -16.99
CA CYS A 212 -14.45 -6.45 -16.95
C CYS A 212 -14.94 -6.08 -18.36
N PRO A 213 -16.17 -6.48 -18.76
CA PRO A 213 -16.77 -6.09 -20.05
C PRO A 213 -16.85 -4.57 -20.22
N ALA A 214 -16.88 -4.10 -21.48
CA ALA A 214 -16.90 -2.66 -21.78
C ALA A 214 -18.10 -1.91 -21.15
N GLY A 215 -19.31 -2.48 -21.19
CA GLY A 215 -20.49 -1.86 -20.58
C GLY A 215 -20.32 -1.64 -19.08
N VAL A 216 -19.88 -2.68 -18.37
CA VAL A 216 -19.65 -2.63 -16.91
C VAL A 216 -18.56 -1.63 -16.55
N ARG A 217 -17.49 -1.53 -17.36
CA ARG A 217 -16.45 -0.51 -17.15
C ARG A 217 -17.02 0.91 -17.22
N VAL A 218 -17.86 1.19 -18.22
CA VAL A 218 -18.52 2.50 -18.37
C VAL A 218 -19.45 2.78 -17.19
N ASP A 219 -20.23 1.78 -16.76
CA ASP A 219 -21.12 1.91 -15.60
C ASP A 219 -20.33 2.26 -14.33
N ILE A 220 -19.25 1.51 -14.04
CA ILE A 220 -18.38 1.77 -12.86
C ILE A 220 -17.77 3.17 -12.92
N LEU A 221 -17.31 3.61 -14.10
CA LEU A 221 -16.71 4.94 -14.27
C LEU A 221 -17.74 6.06 -14.13
N SER A 222 -18.97 5.85 -14.58
CA SER A 222 -20.06 6.84 -14.51
C SER A 222 -20.53 7.11 -13.07
N GLU A 223 -20.35 6.13 -12.17
CA GLU A 223 -20.71 6.24 -10.76
C GLU A 223 -19.64 6.95 -9.92
N LEU A 224 -18.45 7.20 -10.48
CA LEU A 224 -17.43 7.98 -9.79
C LEU A 224 -17.77 9.48 -9.77
N PRO A 225 -17.47 10.21 -8.69
CA PRO A 225 -17.67 11.66 -8.65
C PRO A 225 -16.90 12.35 -9.80
N LEU A 226 -17.51 13.30 -10.51
CA LEU A 226 -16.87 14.01 -11.63
C LEU A 226 -15.48 14.59 -11.31
N HIS A 227 -15.27 15.05 -10.07
CA HIS A 227 -14.02 15.64 -9.61
C HIS A 227 -13.16 14.68 -8.76
N TYR A 228 -13.42 13.38 -8.83
CA TYR A 228 -12.68 12.37 -8.06
C TYR A 228 -11.15 12.45 -8.19
N PRO A 229 -10.55 12.84 -9.34
CA PRO A 229 -9.09 12.91 -9.43
C PRO A 229 -8.47 13.98 -8.51
N PHE A 230 -9.27 14.97 -8.09
CA PHE A 230 -8.85 16.07 -7.22
C PHE A 230 -9.21 15.84 -5.75
N THR A 231 -10.32 15.15 -5.50
CA THR A 231 -10.90 15.04 -4.16
C THR A 231 -10.60 13.70 -3.47
N LEU A 232 -10.58 12.60 -4.23
CA LEU A 232 -10.39 11.26 -3.66
C LEU A 232 -8.94 10.83 -3.75
N SER A 233 -8.48 10.17 -2.69
CA SER A 233 -7.19 9.48 -2.67
C SER A 233 -7.19 8.28 -3.61
N ILE A 234 -6.00 7.86 -4.07
CA ILE A 234 -5.87 6.65 -4.90
C ILE A 234 -6.44 5.42 -4.17
N ALA A 235 -6.27 5.32 -2.85
CA ALA A 235 -6.82 4.23 -2.06
C ALA A 235 -8.35 4.18 -2.14
N GLU A 236 -9.02 5.33 -2.00
CA GLU A 236 -10.48 5.43 -2.09
C GLU A 236 -10.99 5.08 -3.49
N VAL A 237 -10.33 5.61 -4.53
CA VAL A 237 -10.67 5.28 -5.92
C VAL A 237 -10.54 3.77 -6.16
N LYS A 238 -9.43 3.17 -5.75
CA LYS A 238 -9.20 1.73 -5.87
C LYS A 238 -10.26 0.93 -5.11
N GLN A 239 -10.62 1.34 -3.89
CA GLN A 239 -11.64 0.66 -3.10
C GLN A 239 -13.02 0.74 -3.76
N ILE A 240 -13.41 1.90 -4.29
CA ILE A 240 -14.68 2.06 -4.99
C ILE A 240 -14.71 1.17 -6.23
N VAL A 241 -13.70 1.26 -7.09
CA VAL A 241 -13.61 0.45 -8.33
C VAL A 241 -13.69 -1.05 -8.01
N LEU A 242 -12.92 -1.52 -7.02
CA LEU A 242 -12.92 -2.93 -6.63
C LEU A 242 -14.25 -3.39 -6.04
N ARG A 243 -14.89 -2.58 -5.19
CA ARG A 243 -16.21 -2.91 -4.64
C ARG A 243 -17.27 -3.06 -5.73
N LYS A 244 -17.29 -2.13 -6.69
CA LYS A 244 -18.25 -2.19 -7.80
C LYS A 244 -17.98 -3.40 -8.70
N TYR A 245 -16.71 -3.65 -9.01
CA TYR A 245 -16.31 -4.83 -9.78
C TYR A 245 -16.71 -6.14 -9.09
N LEU A 246 -16.46 -6.26 -7.79
CA LEU A 246 -16.83 -7.45 -7.01
C LEU A 246 -18.34 -7.60 -6.88
N ALA A 247 -19.08 -6.51 -6.67
CA ALA A 247 -20.54 -6.51 -6.66
C ALA A 247 -21.10 -7.06 -7.98
N TRP A 248 -20.59 -6.58 -9.11
CA TRP A 248 -20.93 -7.12 -10.43
C TRP A 248 -20.54 -8.59 -10.58
N ARG A 249 -19.29 -8.95 -10.23
CA ARG A 249 -18.76 -10.30 -10.44
C ARG A 249 -19.46 -11.36 -9.60
N LEU A 250 -19.89 -11.00 -8.39
CA LEU A 250 -20.56 -11.88 -7.44
C LEU A 250 -22.10 -11.78 -7.48
N GLY A 251 -22.65 -10.87 -8.30
CA GLY A 251 -24.10 -10.62 -8.36
C GLY A 251 -24.68 -10.07 -7.05
N CYS A 252 -23.88 -9.36 -6.26
CA CYS A 252 -24.24 -8.84 -4.94
C CYS A 252 -24.44 -7.31 -4.97
N THR A 253 -25.17 -6.77 -3.99
CA THR A 253 -25.27 -5.32 -3.79
C THR A 253 -23.99 -4.78 -3.13
N GLN A 254 -23.66 -3.51 -3.39
CA GLN A 254 -22.41 -2.88 -2.93
C GLN A 254 -22.25 -2.86 -1.40
N GLU A 255 -23.36 -2.86 -0.65
CA GLU A 255 -23.36 -2.89 0.82
C GLU A 255 -22.89 -4.23 1.40
N LYS A 256 -22.90 -5.29 0.58
CA LYS A 256 -22.50 -6.64 0.98
C LYS A 256 -21.03 -6.96 0.67
N VAL A 257 -20.28 -5.99 0.12
CA VAL A 257 -18.87 -6.11 -0.34
C VAL A 257 -17.93 -5.19 0.44
#